data_AF-A0A1B6FQM4-F1
#
_entry.id   AF-A0A1B6FQM4-F1
#
_cell.length_a   1.000
_cell.length_b   1.000
_cell.length_c   1.000
_cell.angle_alpha   90.00
_cell.angle_beta   90.00
_cell.angle_gamma   90.00
#
_symmetry.space_group_name_H-M   'P 1'
#
loop_
_entity.id
_entity.type
_entity.pdbx_description
1 polymer ?
#
loop_
_entity_poly.entity_id
_entity_poly.type
_entity_poly.pdbx_seq_one_letter_code
_entity_poly.pdbx_strand_id
1 'polypeptide(L)'
;TEFFAQGDQEKRLGLKPTTMMDRSQAKLPQLQVDFLSHVVIHDFQVLLSIYPETQSCMDNIQQNLVKWKKATPYFESQILLGRDQLDILSDKELDNICLWPQVC
;
A
#
# COMPACT_ATOMS: atom_id res chain seq x y z
N THR A 1 7.37 -7.36 2.18
CA THR A 1 8.58 -7.71 2.97
C THR A 1 9.86 -7.82 2.15
N GLU A 2 10.00 -7.18 0.99
CA GLU A 2 11.29 -7.14 0.25
C GLU A 2 12.05 -5.83 0.51
N PHE A 3 11.41 -4.67 0.28
CA PHE A 3 12.01 -3.35 0.50
C PHE A 3 12.56 -3.13 1.91
N PHE A 4 11.84 -3.59 2.94
CA PHE A 4 12.30 -3.46 4.32
C PHE A 4 13.49 -4.36 4.63
N ALA A 5 13.57 -5.55 4.02
CA ALA A 5 14.72 -6.43 4.18
C ALA A 5 15.98 -5.82 3.54
N GLN A 6 15.83 -5.19 2.38
CA GLN A 6 16.88 -4.40 1.75
C GLN A 6 17.30 -3.22 2.64
N GLY A 7 16.34 -2.43 3.13
CA GLY A 7 16.64 -1.27 3.98
C GLY A 7 17.34 -1.64 5.29
N ASP A 8 17.01 -2.79 5.89
CA ASP A 8 17.71 -3.31 7.06
C ASP A 8 19.16 -3.70 6.73
N GLN A 9 19.39 -4.27 5.55
CA GLN A 9 20.75 -4.58 5.08
C GLN A 9 21.57 -3.30 4.85
N GLU A 10 20.98 -2.29 4.21
CA GLU A 10 21.62 -0.98 4.02
C GLU A 10 22.01 -0.35 5.36
N LYS A 11 21.11 -0.37 6.36
CA LYS A 11 21.41 0.10 7.73
C LYS A 11 22.55 -0.69 8.38
N ARG A 12 22.58 -2.02 8.25
CA ARG A 12 23.68 -2.86 8.78
C ARG A 12 25.04 -2.51 8.17
N LEU A 13 25.06 -2.02 6.93
CA LEU A 13 26.26 -1.56 6.25
C LEU A 13 26.61 -0.09 6.56
N GLY A 14 25.86 0.58 7.44
CA GLY A 14 26.03 2.00 7.74
C GLY A 14 25.51 2.94 6.64
N LEU A 15 24.76 2.42 5.67
CA LEU A 15 24.13 3.22 4.62
C LEU A 15 22.76 3.72 5.09
N LYS A 16 22.35 4.88 4.55
CA LYS A 16 21.00 5.40 4.77
C LYS A 16 20.06 4.83 3.71
N PRO A 17 19.08 3.99 4.08
CA PRO A 17 18.09 3.49 3.13
C PRO A 17 17.18 4.62 2.62
N THR A 18 16.62 4.42 1.43
CA THR A 18 15.57 5.30 0.92
C THR A 18 14.34 5.21 1.82
N THR A 19 13.57 6.29 1.99
CA THR A 19 12.42 6.34 2.92
C THR A 19 11.41 5.20 2.73
N MET A 20 11.14 4.78 1.50
CA MET A 20 10.25 3.64 1.21
C MET A 20 10.80 2.29 1.72
N MET A 21 12.11 2.16 1.85
CA MET A 21 12.80 0.95 2.31
C MET A 21 13.04 0.97 3.83
N ASP A 22 12.93 2.14 4.46
CA ASP A 22 13.06 2.26 5.91
C ASP A 22 11.73 1.99 6.62
N ARG A 23 11.56 0.80 7.20
CA ARG A 23 10.34 0.43 7.94
C ARG A 23 9.92 1.39 9.06
N SER A 24 10.87 2.16 9.62
CA SER A 24 10.59 3.15 10.68
C SER A 24 10.11 4.51 10.14
N GLN A 25 10.34 4.79 8.85
CA GLN A 25 10.01 6.07 8.22
C GLN A 25 9.02 5.95 7.07
N ALA A 26 8.88 4.76 6.48
CA ALA A 26 7.92 4.48 5.45
C ALA A 26 6.52 4.90 5.93
N LYS A 27 5.68 5.40 5.03
CA LYS A 27 4.27 5.64 5.31
C LYS A 27 3.48 4.73 4.39
N LEU A 28 3.37 3.45 4.77
CA LEU A 28 2.88 2.41 3.86
C LEU A 28 1.57 2.77 3.15
N PRO A 29 0.50 3.27 3.83
CA PRO A 29 -0.73 3.66 3.14
C PRO A 29 -0.52 4.76 2.12
N GLN A 30 0.26 5.79 2.46
CA GLN A 30 0.56 6.91 1.55
C GLN A 30 1.34 6.42 0.33
N LEU A 31 2.36 5.60 0.54
CA LEU A 31 3.16 5.01 -0.54
C LEU A 31 2.28 4.19 -1.50
N GLN A 32 1.32 3.43 -0.98
CA GLN A 32 0.37 2.65 -1.80
C GLN A 32 -0.62 3.55 -2.55
N VAL A 33 -1.15 4.60 -1.91
CA VAL A 33 -2.00 5.60 -2.56
C VAL A 33 -1.27 6.29 -3.71
N ASP A 34 -0.02 6.70 -3.49
CA ASP A 34 0.79 7.39 -4.50
C ASP A 34 1.14 6.47 -5.66
N PHE A 35 1.53 5.23 -5.38
CA PHE A 35 1.85 4.25 -6.42
C PHE A 35 0.62 3.92 -7.29
N LEU A 36 -0.53 3.68 -6.67
CA LEU A 36 -1.76 3.41 -7.41
C LEU A 36 -2.20 4.62 -8.24
N SER A 37 -2.12 5.83 -7.68
CA SER A 37 -2.62 7.05 -8.33
C SER A 37 -1.74 7.53 -9.48
N HIS A 38 -0.42 7.41 -9.34
CA HIS A 38 0.52 8.02 -10.28
C HIS A 38 1.20 7.03 -11.23
N VAL A 39 1.13 5.73 -10.92
CA VAL A 39 1.74 4.68 -11.77
C VAL A 39 0.64 3.74 -12.27
N VAL A 40 0.04 2.95 -11.38
CA VAL A 40 -0.81 1.82 -11.76
C VAL A 40 -2.04 2.26 -12.56
N ILE A 41 -2.76 3.30 -12.12
CA ILE A 41 -3.95 3.76 -12.84
C ILE A 41 -3.59 4.26 -14.24
N HIS A 42 -2.47 4.97 -14.42
CA HIS A 42 -2.06 5.45 -15.73
C HIS A 42 -1.74 4.29 -16.69
N ASP A 43 -0.98 3.32 -16.21
CA ASP A 43 -0.61 2.14 -17.00
C ASP A 43 -1.85 1.31 -17.40
N PHE A 44 -2.79 1.13 -16.47
CA PHE A 44 -4.02 0.40 -16.75
C PHE A 44 -5.02 1.18 -17.61
N GLN A 45 -4.97 2.52 -17.64
CA GLN A 45 -5.76 3.31 -18.60
C GLN A 45 -5.30 3.01 -20.03
N VAL A 46 -3.99 2.88 -20.25
CA VAL A 46 -3.45 2.48 -21.56
C VAL A 46 -3.90 1.06 -21.90
N LEU A 47 -3.78 0.12 -20.96
CA LEU A 47 -4.24 -1.26 -21.17
C LEU A 47 -5.72 -1.33 -21.56
N LEU A 48 -6.58 -0.62 -20.83
CA LEU A 48 -8.02 -0.57 -21.06
C LEU A 48 -8.37 0.02 -22.44
N SER A 49 -7.57 0.96 -22.93
CA SER A 49 -7.76 1.55 -24.27
C SER A 49 -7.51 0.56 -25.42
N ILE A 50 -6.71 -0.48 -25.17
CA ILE A 50 -6.36 -1.54 -26.13
C ILE A 50 -7.27 -2.75 -25.95
N TYR A 51 -7.55 -3.12 -24.69
CA TYR A 51 -8.34 -4.28 -24.29
C TYR A 51 -9.48 -3.86 -23.35
N PRO A 52 -10.63 -3.42 -23.88
CA PRO A 52 -11.79 -2.99 -23.09
C PRO A 52 -12.30 -4.05 -22.10
N GLU A 53 -12.08 -5.33 -22.39
CA GLU A 53 -12.42 -6.46 -21.52
C GLU A 53 -11.71 -6.43 -20.15
N THR A 54 -10.65 -5.64 -20.01
CA THR A 54 -9.90 -5.46 -18.76
C THR A 54 -10.52 -4.44 -17.79
N GLN A 55 -11.74 -3.93 -18.07
CA GLN A 55 -12.43 -2.95 -17.21
C GLN A 55 -12.50 -3.40 -15.75
N SER A 56 -12.75 -4.69 -15.49
CA SER A 56 -12.80 -5.23 -14.13
C SER A 56 -11.47 -5.07 -13.37
N CYS A 57 -10.33 -5.10 -14.06
CA CYS A 57 -9.02 -4.82 -13.46
C CYS A 57 -8.92 -3.36 -13.01
N MET A 58 -9.34 -2.42 -13.86
CA MET A 58 -9.37 -0.99 -13.52
C MET A 58 -10.29 -0.73 -12.33
N ASP A 59 -11.48 -1.33 -12.30
CA ASP A 59 -12.43 -1.18 -11.20
C ASP A 59 -11.83 -1.68 -9.88
N ASN A 60 -11.15 -2.83 -9.90
CA ASN A 60 -10.46 -3.38 -8.73
C ASN A 60 -9.31 -2.49 -8.25
N ILE A 61 -8.52 -1.91 -9.17
CA ILE A 61 -7.45 -0.96 -8.83
C ILE A 61 -8.03 0.27 -8.13
N GLN A 62 -9.12 0.84 -8.66
CA GLN A 62 -9.78 2.00 -8.07
C GLN A 62 -10.38 1.67 -6.70
N GLN A 63 -10.99 0.51 -6.54
CA GLN A 63 -11.48 0.04 -5.24
C GLN A 63 -10.34 -0.11 -4.22
N ASN A 64 -9.20 -0.69 -4.64
CA ASN A 64 -8.04 -0.83 -3.77
C ASN A 64 -7.47 0.53 -3.35
N LEU A 65 -7.43 1.52 -4.25
CA LEU A 65 -7.05 2.89 -3.92
C LEU A 65 -7.96 3.49 -2.83
N VAL A 66 -9.27 3.29 -2.93
CA VAL A 66 -10.23 3.75 -1.91
C VAL A 66 -9.99 3.06 -0.56
N LYS A 67 -9.72 1.75 -0.57
CA LYS A 67 -9.42 0.99 0.67
C LYS A 67 -8.15 1.49 1.34
N TRP A 68 -7.08 1.73 0.58
CA TRP A 68 -5.84 2.30 1.14
C TRP A 68 -6.07 3.67 1.77
N LYS A 69 -6.86 4.54 1.14
CA LYS A 69 -7.23 5.84 1.73
C LYS A 69 -8.04 5.70 3.03
N LYS A 70 -8.95 4.72 3.10
CA LYS A 70 -9.73 4.42 4.32
C LYS A 70 -8.87 3.81 5.42
N ALA A 71 -7.85 3.04 5.07
CA ALA A 71 -6.91 2.44 6.00
C ALA A 71 -5.95 3.46 6.65
N THR A 72 -5.66 4.58 5.97
CA THR A 72 -4.65 5.57 6.43
C THR A 72 -4.84 6.01 7.90
N PRO A 73 -6.03 6.45 8.36
CA PRO A 73 -6.21 6.89 9.74
C PRO A 73 -5.97 5.76 10.76
N TYR A 74 -6.29 4.53 10.39
CA TYR A 74 -6.03 3.37 11.26
C TYR A 74 -4.53 3.13 11.40
N PHE A 75 -3.78 3.11 10.30
CA PHE A 75 -2.33 3.01 10.34
C PHE A 75 -1.70 4.12 11.17
N GLU A 76 -2.13 5.37 10.99
CA GLU A 76 -1.65 6.51 11.79
C GLU A 76 -1.91 6.29 13.28
N SER A 77 -3.11 5.85 13.66
CA SER A 77 -3.44 5.56 15.06
C SER A 77 -2.58 4.44 15.65
N GLN A 78 -2.34 3.35 14.90
CA GLN A 78 -1.60 2.20 15.39
C GLN A 78 -0.09 2.46 15.44
N ILE A 79 0.45 3.25 14.50
CA ILE A 79 1.85 3.69 14.53
C ILE A 79 2.12 4.58 15.76
N LEU A 80 1.18 5.45 16.14
CA LEU A 80 1.28 6.24 17.38
C LEU A 80 1.31 5.37 18.64
N LEU A 81 0.72 4.18 18.60
CA LEU A 81 0.80 3.17 19.65
C LEU A 81 2.10 2.34 19.59
N GLY A 82 3.01 2.66 18.66
CA GLY A 82 4.30 2.00 18.52
C GLY A 82 4.27 0.68 17.75
N ARG A 83 3.18 0.35 17.04
CA ARG A 83 3.09 -0.88 16.25
C ARG A 83 3.86 -0.77 14.94
N ASP A 84 4.47 -1.88 14.52
CA ASP A 84 5.13 -1.98 13.21
C ASP A 84 4.08 -2.03 12.09
N GLN A 85 4.40 -1.44 10.93
CA GLN A 85 3.46 -1.32 9.81
C GLN A 85 3.08 -2.65 9.19
N LEU A 86 3.95 -3.67 9.25
CA LEU A 86 3.63 -5.01 8.78
C LEU A 86 2.67 -5.74 9.74
N ASP A 87 2.80 -5.48 11.04
CA ASP A 87 1.88 -6.01 12.04
C ASP A 87 0.49 -5.37 11.90
N ILE A 88 0.45 -4.07 11.59
CA ILE A 88 -0.79 -3.35 11.29
C ILE A 88 -1.43 -3.88 10.00
N LEU A 89 -0.63 -4.12 8.95
CA LEU A 89 -1.11 -4.67 7.68
C LEU A 89 -1.72 -6.06 7.85
N SER A 90 -1.23 -6.84 8.82
CA SER A 90 -1.71 -8.18 9.14
C SER A 90 -2.82 -8.18 10.18
N ASP A 91 -3.30 -7.01 10.61
CA ASP A 91 -4.34 -6.87 11.63
C ASP A 91 -5.72 -7.21 11.06
N LYS A 92 -6.46 -8.09 11.75
CA LYS A 92 -7.83 -8.46 11.37
C LYS A 92 -8.81 -7.29 11.48
N GLU A 93 -8.56 -6.33 12.37
CA GLU A 93 -9.39 -5.12 12.47
C GLU A 93 -9.24 -4.23 11.23
N LEU A 94 -8.12 -4.32 10.53
CA LEU A 94 -7.94 -3.60 9.26
C LEU A 94 -8.96 -4.08 8.21
N ASP A 95 -9.30 -5.38 8.21
CA ASP A 95 -10.31 -5.93 7.31
C ASP A 95 -11.71 -5.38 7.57
N ASN A 96 -12.05 -5.16 8.84
CA ASN A 96 -13.31 -4.54 9.25
C ASN A 96 -13.40 -3.08 8.79
N ILE A 97 -12.29 -2.34 8.85
CA ILE A 97 -12.22 -0.93 8.43
C ILE A 97 -12.28 -0.81 6.91
N CYS A 98 -11.62 -1.73 6.23
CA CYS A 98 -11.58 -1.73 4.78
C CYS A 98 -12.86 -2.27 4.17
N LEU A 99 -13.74 -2.94 4.96
CA LEU A 99 -14.87 -3.78 4.51
C LEU A 99 -14.60 -4.20 3.07
N TRP A 100 -13.52 -4.97 2.90
CA TRP A 100 -13.14 -5.47 1.59
C TRP A 100 -14.42 -6.13 1.07
N PRO A 101 -15.05 -5.64 0.00
CA PRO A 101 -16.17 -6.35 -0.55
C PRO A 101 -15.62 -7.73 -0.88
N GLN A 102 -16.00 -8.74 -0.10
CA GLN A 102 -15.96 -10.10 -0.59
C GLN A 102 -17.04 -10.12 -1.66
N VAL A 103 -16.63 -9.80 -2.88
CA VAL A 103 -17.49 -9.95 -4.04
C VAL A 103 -16.73 -10.84 -5.01
N CYS A 104 -17.18 -12.10 -4.94
CA CYS A 104 -17.23 -13.14 -5.98
C CYS A 104 -15.90 -13.69 -6.50
#